data_AF-A0A924BV75-F1
#
_entry.id   AF-A0A924BV75-F1
#
_cell.length_a   1.000
_cell.length_b   1.000
_cell.length_c   1.000
_cell.angle_alpha   90.00
_cell.angle_beta   90.00
_cell.angle_gamma   90.00
#
_symmetry.space_group_name_H-M   'P 1'
#
loop_
_entity.id
_entity.type
_entity.pdbx_description
1 polymer ?
#
loop_
_entity_poly.entity_id
_entity_poly.type
_entity_poly.pdbx_seq_one_letter_code
_entity_poly.pdbx_strand_id
1 'polypeptide(L)'
;LHGNRTYLLQDANGQVIETHSVSAGMDYPGVGPEHAWLKDSGRATYETITDDEALETFHICCQIEGIIPALESSHALAYAAQLAGTLPKDKIILANLSGRGDKDMHTVAECLKV
;
A
#
# COMPACT_ATOMS: atom_id res chain seq x y z
N LEU A 1 11.79 -16.88 -3.89
CA LEU A 1 10.39 -17.35 -3.67
C LEU A 1 9.72 -17.51 -5.03
N HIS A 2 8.80 -18.45 -5.22
CA HIS A 2 7.99 -18.57 -6.46
C HIS A 2 8.77 -18.41 -7.79
N GLY A 3 9.94 -19.04 -7.91
CA GLY A 3 10.74 -19.03 -9.14
C GLY A 3 11.62 -17.80 -9.39
N ASN A 4 11.69 -16.84 -8.45
CA ASN A 4 12.56 -15.66 -8.56
C ASN A 4 13.47 -15.46 -7.33
N ARG A 5 14.54 -14.68 -7.53
CA ARG A 5 15.43 -14.18 -6.46
C ARG A 5 15.10 -12.70 -6.22
N THR A 6 14.63 -12.39 -5.02
CA THR A 6 14.08 -11.08 -4.66
C THR A 6 14.06 -10.91 -3.12
N TYR A 7 13.64 -9.75 -2.64
CA TYR A 7 13.37 -9.52 -1.22
C TYR A 7 12.15 -10.31 -0.75
N LEU A 8 12.26 -10.88 0.45
CA LEU A 8 11.29 -11.78 1.06
C LEU A 8 11.34 -11.65 2.58
N LEU A 9 10.17 -11.66 3.22
CA LEU A 9 10.04 -11.86 4.66
C LEU A 9 10.31 -13.33 5.00
N GLN A 10 11.44 -13.57 5.65
CA GLN A 10 11.88 -14.92 6.03
C GLN A 10 12.59 -14.89 7.39
N ASP A 11 12.54 -16.02 8.09
CA ASP A 11 13.25 -16.22 9.35
C ASP A 11 14.75 -16.45 9.13
N ALA A 12 15.49 -16.63 10.22
CA ALA A 12 16.94 -16.87 10.17
C ALA A 12 17.32 -18.17 9.46
N ASN A 13 16.40 -19.12 9.29
CA ASN A 13 16.60 -20.39 8.61
C ASN A 13 16.17 -20.34 7.13
N GLY A 14 15.70 -19.18 6.65
CA GLY A 14 15.21 -18.99 5.29
C GLY A 14 13.78 -19.51 5.07
N GLN A 15 13.02 -19.75 6.14
CA GLN A 15 11.60 -20.09 6.04
C GLN A 15 10.76 -18.83 5.87
N VAL A 16 9.74 -18.88 5.00
CA VAL A 16 8.84 -17.74 4.76
C VAL A 16 8.05 -17.41 6.04
N ILE A 17 8.01 -16.12 6.39
CA ILE A 17 7.20 -15.61 7.50
C ILE A 17 5.80 -15.24 6.96
N GLU A 18 4.76 -15.56 7.72
CA GLU A 18 3.38 -15.14 7.40
C GLU A 18 3.22 -13.62 7.48
N THR A 19 2.45 -13.08 6.54
CA THR A 19 2.13 -11.66 6.47
C THR A 19 0.74 -11.36 7.01
N HIS A 20 0.50 -10.07 7.24
CA HIS A 20 -0.83 -9.56 7.53
C HIS A 20 -0.95 -8.16 6.94
N SER A 21 -2.08 -7.88 6.29
CA SER A 21 -2.54 -6.55 5.92
C SER A 21 -4.06 -6.54 5.88
N VAL A 22 -4.68 -5.41 6.21
CA VAL A 22 -6.12 -5.20 5.98
C VAL A 22 -6.48 -5.31 4.49
N SER A 23 -5.50 -5.08 3.61
CA SER A 23 -5.63 -5.23 2.17
C SER A 23 -5.13 -6.59 1.71
N ALA A 24 -6.06 -7.47 1.33
CA ALA A 24 -5.72 -8.81 0.84
C ALA A 24 -4.74 -8.80 -0.36
N GLY A 25 -4.78 -7.77 -1.20
CA GLY A 25 -3.85 -7.65 -2.33
C GLY A 25 -2.41 -7.32 -1.94
N MET A 26 -2.17 -6.80 -0.72
CA MET A 26 -0.84 -6.47 -0.18
C MET A 26 -0.33 -7.52 0.81
N ASP A 27 -1.16 -8.50 1.19
CA ASP A 27 -0.81 -9.59 2.09
C ASP A 27 0.04 -10.66 1.37
N TYR A 28 1.28 -10.29 1.05
CA TYR A 28 2.22 -11.15 0.34
C TYR A 28 3.65 -10.96 0.88
N PRO A 29 4.39 -12.04 1.21
CA PRO A 29 5.68 -11.93 1.90
C PRO A 29 6.85 -11.52 1.00
N GLY A 30 6.66 -11.47 -0.33
CA GLY A 30 7.72 -11.16 -1.28
C GLY A 30 7.44 -9.91 -2.11
N VAL A 31 8.36 -9.60 -3.04
CA VAL A 31 8.16 -8.51 -4.02
C VAL A 31 8.75 -8.91 -5.37
N GLY A 32 8.27 -8.35 -6.48
CA GLY A 32 8.83 -8.62 -7.80
C GLY A 32 10.33 -8.27 -7.90
N PRO A 33 11.14 -9.04 -8.66
CA PRO A 33 12.60 -8.83 -8.73
C PRO A 33 13.01 -7.49 -9.35
N GLU A 34 12.17 -6.92 -10.23
CA GLU A 34 12.41 -5.59 -10.78
C GLU A 34 12.33 -4.50 -9.70
N HIS A 35 11.39 -4.61 -8.76
CA HIS A 35 11.30 -3.71 -7.63
C HIS A 35 12.52 -3.80 -6.70
N ALA A 36 13.00 -5.03 -6.46
CA ALA A 36 14.24 -5.27 -5.72
C ALA A 36 15.44 -4.56 -6.38
N TRP A 37 15.57 -4.67 -7.70
CA TRP A 37 16.62 -4.00 -8.45
C TRP A 37 16.49 -2.47 -8.44
N LEU A 38 15.27 -1.94 -8.60
CA LEU A 38 15.01 -0.49 -8.53
C LEU A 38 15.33 0.10 -7.14
N LYS A 39 15.09 -0.68 -6.08
CA LYS A 39 15.48 -0.32 -4.71
C LYS A 39 17.01 -0.27 -4.57
N ASP A 40 17.68 -1.34 -4.98
CA ASP A 40 19.13 -1.49 -4.80
C ASP A 40 19.94 -0.49 -5.64
N SER A 41 19.41 -0.11 -6.81
CA SER A 41 19.98 0.94 -7.66
C SER A 41 19.71 2.37 -7.16
N GLY A 42 18.86 2.55 -6.14
CA GLY A 42 18.43 3.86 -5.65
C GLY A 42 17.46 4.58 -6.58
N ARG A 43 16.90 3.91 -7.59
CA ARG A 43 16.01 4.51 -8.58
C ARG A 43 14.57 4.67 -8.08
N ALA A 44 14.16 3.82 -7.14
CA ALA A 44 12.87 3.88 -6.46
C ALA A 44 13.03 3.71 -4.94
N THR A 45 12.23 4.45 -4.17
CA THR A 45 12.10 4.33 -2.72
C THR A 45 10.83 3.57 -2.37
N TYR A 46 10.90 2.76 -1.32
CA TYR A 46 9.80 1.92 -0.87
C TYR A 46 9.52 2.26 0.59
N GLU A 47 8.29 2.67 0.85
CA GLU A 47 7.83 3.12 2.16
C GLU A 47 6.65 2.25 2.60
N THR A 48 6.33 2.30 3.88
CA THR A 48 5.27 1.50 4.48
C THR A 48 4.13 2.38 4.95
N ILE A 49 2.91 1.85 4.84
CA ILE A 49 1.69 2.46 5.39
C ILE A 49 1.00 1.40 6.24
N THR A 50 0.48 1.81 7.38
CA THR A 50 -0.26 0.96 8.31
C THR A 50 -1.73 0.81 7.90
N ASP A 51 -2.38 -0.23 8.43
CA ASP A 51 -3.80 -0.48 8.18
C ASP A 51 -4.68 0.73 8.57
N ASP A 52 -4.39 1.37 9.71
CA ASP A 52 -5.12 2.54 10.20
C ASP A 52 -4.99 3.74 9.24
N GLU A 53 -3.78 4.03 8.75
CA GLU A 53 -3.53 5.12 7.79
C GLU A 53 -4.24 4.87 6.45
N ALA A 54 -4.26 3.61 5.99
CA ALA A 54 -4.96 3.22 4.77
C ALA A 54 -6.49 3.34 4.93
N LEU A 55 -7.04 2.93 6.07
CA LEU A 55 -8.47 3.04 6.38
C LEU A 55 -8.92 4.50 6.53
N GLU A 56 -8.14 5.33 7.21
CA GLU A 56 -8.40 6.77 7.32
C GLU A 56 -8.41 7.42 5.93
N THR A 57 -7.39 7.11 5.11
CA THR A 57 -7.28 7.69 3.76
C THR A 57 -8.41 7.21 2.85
N PHE A 58 -8.82 5.94 2.96
CA PHE A 58 -10.00 5.42 2.28
C PHE A 58 -11.22 6.30 2.58
N HIS A 59 -11.46 6.60 3.86
CA HIS A 59 -12.60 7.41 4.30
C HIS A 59 -12.53 8.85 3.78
N ILE A 60 -11.35 9.48 3.89
CA ILE A 60 -11.10 10.83 3.39
C ILE A 60 -11.36 10.91 1.88
N CYS A 61 -10.86 9.95 1.10
CA CYS A 61 -11.06 9.93 -0.35
C CYS A 61 -12.55 9.81 -0.72
N CYS A 62 -13.30 8.97 -0.01
CA CYS A 62 -14.75 8.85 -0.18
C CYS A 62 -15.48 10.17 0.12
N GLN A 63 -15.10 10.86 1.19
CA GLN A 63 -15.78 12.07 1.64
C GLN A 63 -15.45 13.31 0.81
N ILE A 64 -14.18 13.48 0.45
CA ILE A 64 -13.69 14.69 -0.23
C ILE A 64 -13.88 14.58 -1.74
N GLU A 65 -13.52 13.43 -2.31
CA GLU A 65 -13.47 13.25 -3.78
C GLU A 65 -14.67 12.45 -4.32
N GLY A 66 -15.47 11.81 -3.45
CA GLY A 66 -16.59 10.97 -3.88
C GLY A 66 -16.15 9.70 -4.60
N ILE A 67 -14.89 9.29 -4.41
CA ILE A 67 -14.29 8.10 -5.01
C ILE A 67 -14.14 7.04 -3.92
N ILE A 68 -14.51 5.80 -4.25
CA ILE A 68 -14.33 4.64 -3.36
C ILE A 68 -13.06 3.90 -3.80
N PRO A 69 -11.88 4.17 -3.20
CA PRO A 69 -10.62 3.53 -3.60
C PRO A 69 -10.55 2.09 -3.09
N ALA A 70 -9.82 1.22 -3.79
CA ALA A 70 -9.44 -0.08 -3.21
C ALA A 70 -8.52 0.13 -2.01
N LEU A 71 -8.55 -0.74 -1.00
CA LEU A 71 -7.66 -0.63 0.17
C LEU A 71 -6.17 -0.67 -0.24
N GLU A 72 -5.82 -1.41 -1.29
CA GLU A 72 -4.48 -1.41 -1.89
C GLU A 72 -4.11 0.00 -2.36
N SER A 73 -5.02 0.68 -3.06
CA SER A 73 -4.81 2.04 -3.57
C SER A 73 -4.77 3.08 -2.45
N SER A 74 -5.54 2.87 -1.37
CA SER A 74 -5.54 3.77 -0.21
C SER A 74 -4.18 3.85 0.47
N HIS A 75 -3.37 2.79 0.45
CA HIS A 75 -1.97 2.84 0.93
C HIS A 75 -1.15 3.85 0.12
N ALA A 76 -1.27 3.83 -1.22
CA ALA A 76 -0.56 4.78 -2.07
C ALA A 76 -1.02 6.22 -1.87
N LEU A 77 -2.33 6.44 -1.69
CA LEU A 77 -2.89 7.76 -1.40
C LEU A 77 -2.45 8.28 -0.03
N ALA A 78 -2.38 7.41 0.98
CA ALA A 78 -1.97 7.78 2.34
C ALA A 78 -0.53 8.30 2.32
N TYR A 79 0.37 7.53 1.70
CA TYR A 79 1.75 7.95 1.53
C TYR A 79 1.88 9.22 0.68
N ALA A 80 1.09 9.35 -0.39
CA ALA A 80 1.10 10.56 -1.23
C ALA A 80 0.70 11.81 -0.43
N ALA A 81 -0.29 11.71 0.47
CA ALA A 81 -0.69 12.80 1.34
C ALA A 81 0.40 13.19 2.36
N GLN A 82 1.06 12.19 2.98
CA GLN A 82 2.20 12.42 3.87
C GLN A 82 3.35 13.10 3.13
N LEU A 83 3.73 12.58 1.96
CA LEU A 83 4.77 13.13 1.12
C LEU A 83 4.45 14.56 0.69
N ALA A 84 3.21 14.85 0.27
CA ALA A 84 2.77 16.19 -0.09
C ALA A 84 2.99 17.21 1.04
N GLY A 85 2.76 16.82 2.30
CA GLY A 85 3.02 17.66 3.47
C GLY A 85 4.49 18.06 3.66
N THR A 86 5.43 17.30 3.09
CA THR A 86 6.87 17.58 3.13
C THR A 86 7.38 18.40 1.95
N LEU A 87 6.57 18.55 0.90
CA LEU A 87 6.98 19.14 -0.37
C LEU A 87 6.50 20.60 -0.51
N PRO A 88 7.19 21.42 -1.33
CA PRO A 88 6.69 22.72 -1.74
C PRO A 88 5.34 22.61 -2.46
N LYS A 89 4.48 23.63 -2.30
CA LYS A 89 3.10 23.65 -2.82
C LYS A 89 2.96 23.55 -4.34
N ASP A 90 4.02 23.82 -5.09
CA ASP A 90 4.06 23.78 -6.55
C ASP A 90 4.47 22.40 -7.09
N LYS A 91 4.77 21.42 -6.22
CA LYS A 91 5.06 20.05 -6.63
C LYS A 91 3.77 19.33 -7.02
N ILE A 92 3.87 18.56 -8.10
CA ILE A 92 2.80 17.70 -8.62
C ILE A 92 3.14 16.26 -8.25
N ILE A 93 2.19 15.58 -7.61
CA ILE A 93 2.28 14.15 -7.30
C ILE A 93 1.25 13.42 -8.15
N LEU A 94 1.69 12.34 -8.80
CA LEU A 94 0.80 11.42 -9.50
C LEU A 94 0.72 10.13 -8.68
N ALA A 95 -0.46 9.82 -8.16
CA ALA A 95 -0.74 8.57 -7.47
C ALA A 95 -1.50 7.61 -8.40
N ASN A 96 -1.12 6.34 -8.38
CA ASN A 96 -1.84 5.30 -9.11
C ASN A 96 -3.03 4.78 -8.29
N LEU A 97 -4.25 5.10 -8.71
CA LEU A 97 -5.47 4.52 -8.16
C LEU A 97 -5.75 3.17 -8.83
N SER A 98 -5.03 2.15 -8.38
CA SER A 98 -4.95 0.83 -9.02
C SER A 98 -6.30 0.09 -9.11
N GLY A 99 -7.26 0.40 -8.24
CA GLY A 99 -8.57 -0.25 -8.24
C GLY A 99 -9.64 0.53 -7.49
N ARG A 100 -10.89 0.10 -7.68
CA ARG A 100 -12.07 0.58 -6.94
C ARG A 100 -12.36 -0.32 -5.75
N GLY A 101 -12.92 0.26 -4.69
CA GLY A 101 -13.09 -0.38 -3.38
C GLY A 101 -14.38 -1.17 -3.19
N ASP A 102 -15.19 -1.43 -4.21
CA ASP A 102 -16.44 -2.19 -4.05
C ASP A 102 -16.23 -3.53 -3.33
N LYS A 103 -15.11 -4.21 -3.60
CA LYS A 103 -14.74 -5.49 -2.97
C LYS A 103 -14.43 -5.37 -1.48
N ASP A 104 -14.02 -4.18 -1.02
CA ASP A 104 -13.48 -3.95 0.31
C ASP A 104 -14.55 -3.47 1.31
N MET A 105 -15.81 -3.28 0.86
CA MET A 105 -16.84 -2.62 1.67
C MET A 105 -17.19 -3.38 2.94
N HIS A 106 -17.21 -4.71 2.89
CA HIS A 106 -17.46 -5.53 4.08
C HIS A 106 -16.33 -5.41 5.10
N THR A 107 -15.08 -5.53 4.63
CA THR A 107 -13.89 -5.37 5.49
C THR A 107 -13.85 -3.99 6.14
N VAL A 108 -14.10 -2.93 5.36
CA VAL A 108 -14.13 -1.56 5.88
C VAL A 108 -15.25 -1.38 6.90
N ALA A 109 -16.45 -1.89 6.64
CA ALA A 109 -17.57 -1.81 7.59
C ALA A 109 -17.25 -2.52 8.92
N GLU A 110 -16.65 -3.71 8.86
CA GLU A 110 -16.22 -4.47 10.04
C GLU A 110 -15.13 -3.72 10.83
N CYS A 111 -14.11 -3.18 10.16
CA CYS A 111 -13.03 -2.42 10.78
C CYS A 111 -13.55 -1.13 11.44
N LEU A 112 -14.50 -0.44 10.80
CA LEU A 112 -15.09 0.81 11.29
C LEU A 112 -16.25 0.60 12.28
N LYS A 113 -16.68 -0.66 12.49
CA LYS A 113 -17.80 -1.03 13.36
C LYS A 113 -19.12 -0.32 13.01
N VAL A 114 -19.41 -0.18 11.72
CA VAL A 114 -20.64 0.43 11.18
C VAL A 114 -21.51 -0.60 10.47
#